data_AF-A0A847A929-F1
#
_entry.id   AF-A0A847A929-F1
#
_cell.length_a   1.000
_cell.length_b   1.000
_cell.length_c   1.000
_cell.angle_alpha   90.00
_cell.angle_beta   90.00
_cell.angle_gamma   90.00
#
_symmetry.space_group_name_H-M   'P 1'
#
loop_
_entity.id
_entity.type
_entity.pdbx_description
1 polymer ?
#
loop_
_entity_poly.entity_id
_entity_poly.type
_entity_poly.pdbx_seq_one_letter_code
_entity_poly.pdbx_strand_id
1 'polypeptide(L)'
;MKRTGRTGKKTLLLIAAAVLLLLAFMASVSGRKVVSSGQDPLTVRAHRAAGIARELAEAAKPHLDFLTDEDRQIVGSLVTELEEKAKRLADLAFSGSDRQNLRTATEDLEGLLSEIIADYRPGSDE
;
A
#
# COMPACT_ATOMS: atom_id res chain seq x y z
N MET A 1 -3.34 42.88 -13.54
CA MET A 1 -4.00 41.55 -13.65
C MET A 1 -3.05 40.49 -13.12
N LYS A 2 -3.25 39.99 -11.89
CA LYS A 2 -2.39 38.99 -11.23
C LYS A 2 -2.94 37.59 -11.52
N ARG A 3 -2.15 36.75 -12.21
CA ARG A 3 -2.41 35.31 -12.40
C ARG A 3 -2.09 34.57 -11.10
N THR A 4 -3.12 34.13 -10.37
CA THR A 4 -3.01 33.22 -9.22
C THR A 4 -3.33 31.80 -9.66
N GLY A 5 -2.29 31.04 -10.01
CA GLY A 5 -2.41 29.64 -10.45
C GLY A 5 -1.18 28.79 -10.12
N ARG A 6 -0.43 29.13 -9.06
CA ARG A 6 0.86 28.50 -8.72
C ARG A 6 0.94 27.88 -7.33
N THR A 7 -0.12 27.99 -6.53
CA THR A 7 -0.14 27.54 -5.13
C THR A 7 -0.64 26.10 -4.96
N GLY A 8 -1.63 25.64 -5.73
CA GLY A 8 -2.20 24.30 -5.58
C GLY A 8 -1.23 23.15 -5.84
N LYS A 9 -0.34 23.27 -6.83
CA LYS A 9 0.66 22.24 -7.16
C LYS A 9 1.75 22.12 -6.09
N LYS A 10 2.09 23.22 -5.41
CA LYS A 10 3.12 23.25 -4.35
C LYS A 10 2.63 22.59 -3.07
N THR A 11 1.36 22.79 -2.70
CA THR A 11 0.75 22.09 -1.55
C THR A 11 0.63 20.59 -1.81
N LEU A 12 0.25 20.17 -3.02
CA LEU A 12 0.16 18.75 -3.38
C LEU A 12 1.53 18.05 -3.35
N LEU A 13 2.57 18.71 -3.88
CA LEU A 13 3.97 18.24 -3.79
C LEU A 13 4.49 18.16 -2.34
N LEU A 14 4.11 19.12 -1.48
CA LEU A 14 4.49 19.10 -0.07
C LEU A 14 3.80 17.97 0.70
N ILE A 15 2.55 17.65 0.37
CA ILE A 15 1.81 16.52 0.98
C ILE A 15 2.46 15.19 0.58
N ALA A 16 2.74 15.00 -0.71
CA ALA A 16 3.39 13.78 -1.20
C ALA A 16 4.79 13.58 -0.58
N ALA A 17 5.58 14.65 -0.45
CA ALA A 17 6.89 14.60 0.21
C ALA A 17 6.78 14.32 1.72
N ALA A 18 5.76 14.87 2.40
CA ALA A 18 5.51 14.61 3.82
C ALA A 18 5.08 13.15 4.07
N VAL A 19 4.26 12.59 3.19
CA VAL A 19 3.86 11.17 3.24
C VAL A 19 5.07 10.26 3.01
N LEU A 20 5.92 10.57 2.03
CA LEU A 20 7.16 9.81 1.79
C LEU A 20 8.15 9.90 2.97
N LEU A 21 8.27 11.06 3.62
CA LEU A 21 9.10 11.22 4.82
C LEU A 21 8.53 10.46 6.03
N LEU A 22 7.21 10.42 6.19
CA LEU A 22 6.54 9.60 7.21
C LEU A 22 6.74 8.10 6.97
N LEU A 23 6.64 7.65 5.71
CA LEU A 23 6.90 6.26 5.32
C LEU A 23 8.37 5.87 5.55
N ALA A 24 9.32 6.75 5.20
CA ALA A 24 10.74 6.53 5.45
C ALA A 24 11.07 6.52 6.95
N PHE A 25 10.41 7.36 7.75
CA PHE A 25 10.58 7.38 9.20
C PHE A 25 10.01 6.11 9.86
N MET A 26 8.83 5.64 9.43
CA MET A 26 8.26 4.36 9.84
C MET A 26 9.18 3.18 9.50
N ALA A 27 9.78 3.18 8.31
CA ALA A 27 10.74 2.16 7.90
C ALA A 27 12.03 2.18 8.74
N SER A 28 12.44 3.35 9.24
CA SER A 28 13.67 3.51 10.02
C SER A 28 13.49 3.15 11.52
N VAL A 29 12.30 3.35 12.09
CA VAL A 29 12.01 3.03 13.50
C VAL A 29 11.73 1.53 13.73
N SER A 30 11.29 0.80 12.71
CA SER A 30 11.05 -0.65 12.78
C SER A 30 12.31 -1.53 12.67
N GLY A 31 13.50 -0.93 12.68
CA GLY A 31 14.79 -1.63 12.67
C GLY A 31 15.17 -2.36 13.97
N ARG A 32 14.33 -2.38 15.01
CA ARG A 32 14.58 -3.19 16.21
C ARG A 32 14.13 -4.63 15.99
N LYS A 33 15.09 -5.45 15.57
CA LYS A 33 15.13 -6.92 15.64
C LYS A 33 14.26 -7.47 16.79
N VAL A 34 13.09 -8.01 16.44
CA VAL A 34 12.44 -9.08 17.19
C VAL A 34 12.27 -10.23 16.22
N VAL A 35 13.38 -10.87 15.87
CA VAL A 35 13.30 -12.25 15.34
C VAL A 35 13.03 -13.11 16.56
N SER A 36 11.75 -13.27 16.88
CA SER A 36 11.33 -14.31 17.81
C SER A 36 11.63 -15.64 17.12
N SER A 37 12.69 -16.29 17.59
CA SER A 37 13.13 -17.61 17.15
C SER A 37 11.98 -18.61 17.31
N GLY A 38 11.21 -18.83 16.25
CA GLY A 38 10.06 -19.73 16.22
C GLY A 38 8.98 -19.42 15.16
N GLN A 39 8.92 -18.20 14.60
CA GLN A 39 7.94 -17.88 13.56
C GLN A 39 8.39 -18.31 12.15
N ASP A 40 7.50 -18.98 11.42
CA ASP A 40 7.74 -19.41 10.04
C ASP A 40 7.96 -18.19 9.12
N PRO A 41 9.04 -18.18 8.29
CA PRO A 41 9.36 -17.04 7.42
C PRO A 41 8.23 -16.63 6.47
N LEU A 42 7.41 -17.59 6.03
CA LEU A 42 6.28 -17.30 5.16
C LEU A 42 5.16 -16.56 5.91
N THR A 43 4.87 -16.93 7.16
CA THR A 43 3.92 -16.21 8.01
C THR A 43 4.37 -14.78 8.27
N VAL A 44 5.66 -14.54 8.51
CA VAL A 44 6.21 -13.18 8.68
C VAL A 44 6.05 -12.37 7.40
N ARG A 45 6.40 -12.95 6.25
CA ARG A 45 6.21 -12.31 4.93
C ARG A 45 4.74 -11.98 4.67
N ALA A 46 3.84 -12.92 4.95
CA ALA A 46 2.40 -12.76 4.77
C ALA A 46 1.84 -11.61 5.62
N HIS A 47 2.20 -11.55 6.91
CA HIS A 47 1.79 -10.43 7.78
C HIS A 47 2.33 -9.09 7.30
N ARG A 48 3.58 -9.06 6.83
CA ARG A 48 4.18 -7.84 6.28
C ARG A 48 3.44 -7.37 5.02
N ALA A 49 3.17 -8.26 4.07
CA ALA A 49 2.45 -7.94 2.83
C ALA A 49 1.02 -7.46 3.14
N ALA A 50 0.31 -8.15 4.03
CA ALA A 50 -1.03 -7.76 4.46
C ALA A 50 -1.03 -6.37 5.15
N GLY A 51 -0.04 -6.09 5.99
CA GLY A 51 0.12 -4.78 6.63
C GLY A 51 0.31 -3.66 5.63
N ILE A 52 1.25 -3.83 4.68
CA ILE A 52 1.52 -2.84 3.62
C ILE A 52 0.27 -2.57 2.79
N ALA A 53 -0.43 -3.61 2.34
CA ALA A 53 -1.63 -3.47 1.53
C ALA A 53 -2.76 -2.75 2.26
N ARG A 54 -2.94 -3.06 3.55
CA ARG A 54 -3.92 -2.39 4.40
C ARG A 54 -3.58 -0.91 4.60
N GLU A 55 -2.33 -0.59 4.93
CA GLU A 55 -1.88 0.80 5.09
C GLU A 55 -2.07 1.59 3.80
N LEU A 56 -1.76 0.99 2.65
CA LEU A 56 -1.94 1.61 1.34
C LEU A 56 -3.44 1.89 1.05
N ALA A 57 -4.30 0.91 1.31
CA ALA A 57 -5.74 1.07 1.13
C ALA A 57 -6.32 2.14 2.07
N GLU A 58 -5.94 2.12 3.36
CA GLU A 58 -6.35 3.13 4.34
C GLU A 58 -5.85 4.53 3.95
N ALA A 59 -4.62 4.65 3.42
CA ALA A 59 -4.07 5.91 2.95
C ALA A 59 -4.78 6.42 1.69
N ALA A 60 -5.22 5.56 0.78
CA ALA A 60 -5.87 5.94 -0.47
C ALA A 60 -7.33 6.39 -0.28
N LYS A 61 -8.04 5.85 0.71
CA LYS A 61 -9.47 6.11 0.95
C LYS A 61 -9.86 7.60 1.00
N PRO A 62 -9.20 8.47 1.79
CA PRO A 62 -9.55 9.89 1.83
C PRO A 62 -9.33 10.61 0.50
N HIS A 63 -8.52 10.04 -0.40
CA HIS A 63 -8.17 10.65 -1.68
C HIS A 63 -9.17 10.34 -2.80
N LEU A 64 -10.00 9.30 -2.64
CA LEU A 64 -10.99 8.89 -3.64
C LEU A 64 -11.98 10.02 -4.00
N ASP A 65 -12.36 10.83 -3.01
CA ASP A 65 -13.31 11.94 -3.21
C ASP A 65 -12.76 13.08 -4.07
N PHE A 66 -11.44 13.15 -4.24
CA PHE A 66 -10.77 14.15 -5.07
C PHE A 66 -10.55 13.68 -6.52
N LEU A 67 -10.90 12.43 -6.83
CA LEU A 67 -10.77 11.85 -8.16
C LEU A 67 -12.02 12.10 -9.01
N THR A 68 -11.83 12.07 -10.34
CA THR A 68 -12.92 12.01 -11.30
C THR A 68 -13.75 10.73 -11.08
N ASP A 69 -14.97 10.65 -11.58
CA ASP A 69 -15.82 9.47 -11.36
C ASP A 69 -15.19 8.19 -11.94
N GLU A 70 -14.52 8.29 -13.08
CA GLU A 70 -13.82 7.18 -13.74
C GLU A 70 -12.61 6.73 -12.92
N ASP A 71 -11.73 7.67 -12.55
CA ASP A 71 -10.54 7.36 -11.73
C ASP A 71 -10.93 6.84 -10.35
N ARG A 72 -12.01 7.40 -9.76
CA ARG A 72 -12.56 6.95 -8.48
C ARG A 72 -13.05 5.52 -8.54
N GLN A 73 -13.68 5.12 -9.64
CA GLN A 73 -14.13 3.74 -9.83
C GLN A 73 -12.95 2.78 -9.92
N ILE A 74 -11.93 3.13 -10.71
CA ILE A 74 -10.72 2.31 -10.89
C ILE A 74 -9.95 2.19 -9.57
N VAL A 75 -9.58 3.32 -8.96
CA VAL A 75 -8.81 3.36 -7.71
C VAL A 75 -9.63 2.80 -6.56
N GLY A 76 -10.94 3.04 -6.52
CA GLY A 76 -11.83 2.48 -5.50
C GLY A 76 -11.95 0.96 -5.57
N SER A 77 -11.99 0.39 -6.78
CA SER A 77 -11.93 -1.07 -6.99
C SER A 77 -10.61 -1.64 -6.48
N LEU A 78 -9.49 -1.01 -6.83
CA LEU A 78 -8.16 -1.42 -6.41
C LEU A 78 -7.98 -1.36 -4.88
N VAL A 79 -8.46 -0.28 -4.24
CA VAL A 79 -8.48 -0.14 -2.78
C VAL A 79 -9.28 -1.27 -2.15
N THR A 80 -10.46 -1.58 -2.68
CA THR A 80 -11.29 -2.67 -2.19
C THR A 80 -10.57 -4.02 -2.30
N GLU A 81 -9.95 -4.30 -3.45
CA GLU A 81 -9.21 -5.52 -3.70
C GLU A 81 -8.00 -5.69 -2.75
N LEU A 82 -7.26 -4.61 -2.50
CA LEU A 82 -6.17 -4.59 -1.53
C LEU A 82 -6.66 -4.95 -0.12
N GLU A 83 -7.78 -4.38 0.33
CA GLU A 83 -8.34 -4.67 1.66
C GLU A 83 -8.77 -6.13 1.79
N GLU A 84 -9.45 -6.66 0.77
CA GLU A 84 -9.93 -8.04 0.75
C GLU A 84 -8.77 -9.04 0.77
N LYS A 85 -7.77 -8.84 -0.10
CA LYS A 85 -6.58 -9.71 -0.15
C LYS A 85 -5.74 -9.59 1.11
N ALA A 86 -5.55 -8.38 1.64
CA ALA A 86 -4.84 -8.15 2.91
C ALA A 86 -5.52 -8.87 4.07
N LYS A 87 -6.85 -8.73 4.18
CA LYS A 87 -7.65 -9.41 5.21
C LYS A 87 -7.55 -10.93 5.08
N ARG A 88 -7.77 -11.46 3.88
CA ARG A 88 -7.64 -12.89 3.60
C ARG A 88 -6.26 -13.42 3.98
N LEU A 89 -5.21 -12.69 3.63
CA LEU A 89 -3.84 -13.10 3.94
C LEU A 89 -3.56 -13.09 5.44
N ALA A 90 -4.04 -12.08 6.16
CA ALA A 90 -3.94 -12.01 7.62
C ALA A 90 -4.68 -13.17 8.31
N ASP A 91 -5.88 -13.51 7.83
CA ASP A 91 -6.68 -14.62 8.35
C ASP A 91 -5.98 -15.97 8.11
N LEU A 92 -5.39 -16.18 6.92
CA LEU A 92 -4.60 -17.37 6.60
C LEU A 92 -3.34 -17.48 7.47
N ALA A 93 -2.66 -16.37 7.69
CA ALA A 93 -1.46 -16.31 8.52
C ALA A 93 -1.78 -16.59 10.01
N PHE A 94 -2.90 -16.06 10.51
CA PHE A 94 -3.33 -16.25 11.90
C PHE A 94 -3.84 -17.67 12.17
N SER A 95 -4.61 -18.24 11.25
CA SER A 95 -5.20 -19.58 11.39
C SER A 95 -4.20 -20.72 11.28
N GLY A 96 -2.95 -20.45 10.89
CA GLY A 96 -1.97 -21.50 10.60
C GLY A 96 -2.42 -22.39 9.43
N SER A 97 -3.13 -21.80 8.47
CA SER A 97 -3.67 -22.48 7.29
C SER A 97 -2.60 -23.21 6.47
N ASP A 98 -3.05 -24.09 5.57
CA ASP A 98 -2.17 -24.83 4.66
C ASP A 98 -1.10 -23.92 4.01
N ARG A 99 0.16 -24.39 4.06
CA ARG A 99 1.34 -23.62 3.66
C ARG A 99 1.27 -23.22 2.19
N GLN A 100 0.67 -24.05 1.34
CA GLN A 100 0.53 -23.75 -0.09
C GLN A 100 -0.51 -22.64 -0.32
N ASN A 101 -1.62 -22.66 0.41
CA ASN A 101 -2.60 -21.58 0.37
C ASN A 101 -2.03 -20.25 0.86
N LEU A 102 -1.28 -20.27 1.98
CA LEU A 102 -0.62 -19.07 2.50
C LEU A 102 0.39 -18.50 1.49
N ARG A 103 1.18 -19.37 0.85
CA ARG A 103 2.13 -18.96 -0.19
C ARG A 103 1.43 -18.32 -1.37
N THR A 104 0.41 -19.00 -1.92
CA THR A 104 -0.34 -18.52 -3.09
C THR A 104 -0.98 -17.17 -2.80
N ALA A 105 -1.60 -17.00 -1.63
CA ALA A 105 -2.20 -15.72 -1.24
C ALA A 105 -1.15 -14.62 -1.01
N THR A 106 0.05 -14.97 -0.52
CA THR A 106 1.17 -14.03 -0.37
C THR A 106 1.66 -13.54 -1.74
N GLU A 107 1.89 -14.47 -2.67
CA GLU A 107 2.36 -14.16 -4.02
C GLU A 107 1.34 -13.35 -4.82
N ASP A 108 0.05 -13.67 -4.69
CA ASP A 108 -1.06 -12.92 -5.28
C ASP A 108 -1.11 -11.47 -4.79
N LEU A 109 -1.02 -11.24 -3.47
CA LEU A 109 -1.02 -9.89 -2.92
C LEU A 109 0.24 -9.10 -3.29
N GLU A 110 1.41 -9.74 -3.27
CA GLU A 110 2.65 -9.08 -3.68
C GLU A 110 2.70 -8.77 -5.18
N GLY A 111 2.07 -9.61 -6.00
CA GLY A 111 1.86 -9.35 -7.42
C GLY A 111 1.06 -8.07 -7.62
N LEU A 112 -0.10 -7.96 -6.96
CA LEU A 112 -0.93 -6.76 -7.00
C LEU A 112 -0.15 -5.52 -6.53
N LEU A 113 0.56 -5.60 -5.39
CA LEU A 113 1.38 -4.49 -4.91
C LEU A 113 2.47 -4.08 -5.92
N SER A 114 3.04 -5.05 -6.64
CA SER A 114 4.04 -4.79 -7.67
C SER A 114 3.45 -4.12 -8.90
N GLU A 115 2.26 -4.52 -9.32
CA GLU A 115 1.51 -3.88 -10.42
C GLU A 115 1.21 -2.41 -10.11
N ILE A 116 0.72 -2.13 -8.89
CA ILE A 116 0.45 -0.76 -8.44
C ILE A 116 1.72 0.10 -8.49
N ILE A 117 2.86 -0.46 -8.09
CA ILE A 117 4.16 0.24 -8.14
C ILE A 117 4.63 0.41 -9.58
N ALA A 118 4.40 -0.56 -10.47
CA ALA A 118 4.83 -0.50 -11.86
C ALA A 118 4.04 0.55 -12.67
N ASP A 119 2.75 0.71 -12.37
CA ASP A 119 1.90 1.75 -12.96
C ASP A 119 2.29 3.15 -12.47
N TYR A 120 3.00 3.27 -11.35
CA TYR A 120 3.60 4.53 -10.93
C TYR A 120 4.88 4.82 -11.73
N ARG A 121 4.73 5.58 -12.82
CA ARG A 121 5.86 6.15 -13.57
C ARG A 121 6.11 7.60 -13.15
N PRO A 122 7.09 7.89 -12.27
CA PRO A 122 7.42 9.26 -11.94
C PRO A 122 8.03 9.95 -13.17
N GLY A 123 7.29 10.88 -13.79
CA GLY A 123 7.80 11.80 -14.81
C GLY A 123 7.53 11.46 -16.27
N SER A 124 6.47 10.73 -16.61
CA SER A 124 6.09 10.48 -18.03
C SER A 124 5.12 11.51 -18.64
N ASP A 125 4.93 12.66 -18.00
CA ASP A 125 4.33 13.83 -18.66
C ASP A 125 5.46 14.61 -19.38
N GLU A 126 5.84 14.15 -20.58
CA GLU A 126 6.49 15.00 -21.60
C GLU A 126 5.44 15.66 -22.50
#